data_AF-A0A7L0TKK6-F1
#
_entry.id   AF-A0A7L0TKK6-F1
#
_cell.length_a   1.000
_cell.length_b   1.000
_cell.length_c   1.000
_cell.angle_alpha   90.00
_cell.angle_beta   90.00
_cell.angle_gamma   90.00
#
_symmetry.space_group_name_H-M   'P 1'
#
loop_
_entity.id
_entity.type
_entity.pdbx_description
1 polymer ?
#
loop_
_entity_poly.entity_id
_entity_poly.type
_entity_poly.pdbx_seq_one_letter_code
_entity_poly.pdbx_strand_id
1 'polypeptide(L)'
;MEPPNATPLPTPSLLPPDTLPWDGQLLAACAALGLPANAFTLWLTGWRLRCRGLAIFIFSLASSDFLFLANSILQIWSVAHGHQWVLDTPLCRFHQYLYGLGYYSGLFLLAAISVDRCLLVAAPIWYRCRRPSRLP
;
A
#
# COMPACT_ATOMS: atom_id res chain seq x y z
N MET A 1 21.75 21.44 -55.55
CA MET A 1 21.90 21.99 -54.18
C MET A 1 21.08 21.10 -53.27
N GLU A 2 21.74 20.13 -52.65
CA GLU A 2 21.16 19.19 -51.67
C GLU A 2 20.95 19.95 -50.35
N PRO A 3 19.78 19.88 -49.68
CA PRO A 3 19.62 20.49 -48.36
C PRO A 3 20.53 19.81 -47.32
N PRO A 4 20.99 20.54 -46.28
CA PRO A 4 21.92 20.03 -45.29
C PRO A 4 21.32 18.86 -44.51
N ASN A 5 22.07 17.77 -44.49
CA ASN A 5 21.87 16.56 -43.72
C ASN A 5 21.45 16.89 -42.27
N ALA A 6 20.15 16.80 -41.99
CA ALA A 6 19.62 16.94 -40.65
C ALA A 6 20.12 15.76 -39.82
N THR A 7 20.98 16.04 -38.85
CA THR A 7 21.31 15.10 -37.76
C THR A 7 20.03 14.54 -37.19
N PRO A 8 19.81 13.21 -37.17
CA PRO A 8 18.65 12.65 -36.49
C PRO A 8 18.76 13.04 -35.01
N LEU A 9 17.71 13.72 -34.52
CA LEU A 9 17.46 13.88 -33.08
C LEU A 9 17.70 12.54 -32.39
N PRO A 10 18.28 12.50 -31.18
CA PRO A 10 18.26 11.28 -30.39
C PRO A 10 16.79 10.92 -30.18
N THR A 11 16.33 9.93 -30.93
CA THR A 11 15.07 9.23 -30.67
C THR A 11 15.07 8.94 -29.18
N PRO A 12 14.03 9.33 -28.41
CA PRO A 12 13.90 8.86 -27.05
C PRO A 12 13.93 7.34 -27.17
N SER A 13 15.03 6.75 -26.70
CA SER A 13 15.24 5.31 -26.70
C SER A 13 14.07 4.72 -25.92
N LEU A 14 13.06 4.26 -26.65
CA LEU A 14 12.07 3.33 -26.16
C LEU A 14 12.87 2.11 -25.73
N LEU A 15 13.22 2.11 -24.45
CA LEU A 15 13.96 1.07 -23.80
C LEU A 15 13.27 -0.25 -24.15
N PRO A 16 13.96 -1.27 -24.69
CA PRO A 16 13.35 -2.56 -24.91
C PRO A 16 12.71 -3.04 -23.61
N PRO A 17 11.54 -3.71 -23.66
CA PRO A 17 10.83 -4.20 -22.47
C PRO A 17 11.66 -5.16 -21.61
N ASP A 18 12.83 -5.58 -22.09
CA ASP A 18 13.73 -6.56 -21.49
C ASP A 18 14.85 -5.95 -20.61
N THR A 19 14.90 -4.62 -20.42
CA THR A 19 15.90 -3.99 -19.52
C THR A 19 15.28 -3.19 -18.37
N LEU A 20 14.15 -3.65 -17.83
CA LEU A 20 13.87 -3.37 -16.42
C LEU A 20 14.94 -4.11 -15.60
N PRO A 21 15.71 -3.43 -14.73
CA PRO A 21 16.60 -4.11 -13.80
C PRO A 21 15.78 -5.16 -13.05
N TRP A 22 16.38 -6.29 -12.70
CA TRP A 22 15.73 -7.41 -12.00
C TRP A 22 14.91 -6.93 -10.78
N ASP A 23 15.33 -5.82 -10.15
CA ASP A 23 14.60 -5.05 -9.15
C ASP A 23 13.16 -4.68 -9.56
N GLY A 24 12.99 -4.10 -10.75
CA GLY A 24 11.70 -3.66 -11.28
C GLY A 24 10.79 -4.83 -11.66
N GLN A 25 11.35 -5.92 -12.20
CA GLN A 25 10.60 -7.14 -12.50
C GLN A 25 10.09 -7.82 -11.23
N LEU A 26 10.93 -7.89 -10.18
CA LEU A 26 10.54 -8.39 -8.85
C LEU A 26 9.42 -7.53 -8.26
N LEU A 27 9.58 -6.21 -8.29
CA LEU A 27 8.56 -5.28 -7.78
C LEU A 27 7.23 -5.42 -8.52
N ALA A 28 7.26 -5.56 -9.85
CA ALA A 28 6.06 -5.76 -10.66
C ALA A 28 5.36 -7.10 -10.33
N ALA A 29 6.12 -8.19 -10.20
CA ALA A 29 5.57 -9.50 -9.81
C ALA A 29 4.96 -9.48 -8.40
N CYS A 30 5.65 -8.87 -7.44
CA CYS A 30 5.16 -8.66 -6.08
C CYS A 30 3.89 -7.82 -6.06
N ALA A 31 3.79 -6.78 -6.88
CA ALA A 31 2.59 -5.96 -6.95
C ALA A 31 1.42 -6.71 -7.62
N ALA A 32 1.68 -7.47 -8.68
CA ALA A 32 0.66 -8.26 -9.37
C ALA A 32 0.03 -9.34 -8.47
N LEU A 33 0.82 -9.97 -7.60
CA LEU A 33 0.34 -10.96 -6.64
C LEU A 33 -0.19 -10.32 -5.35
N GLY A 34 0.48 -9.28 -4.87
CA GLY A 34 0.20 -8.63 -3.60
C GLY A 34 -1.04 -7.73 -3.65
N LEU A 35 -1.32 -7.04 -4.76
CA LEU A 35 -2.55 -6.25 -4.90
C LEU A 35 -3.82 -7.09 -4.74
N PRO A 36 -4.04 -8.19 -5.49
CA PRO A 36 -5.26 -8.99 -5.35
C PRO A 36 -5.31 -9.69 -3.99
N ALA A 37 -4.18 -10.15 -3.46
CA ALA A 37 -4.12 -10.78 -2.14
C ALA A 37 -4.52 -9.79 -1.03
N ASN A 38 -3.94 -8.58 -1.02
CA ASN A 38 -4.24 -7.55 -0.02
C ASN A 38 -5.63 -6.94 -0.20
N ALA A 39 -6.12 -6.82 -1.45
CA ALA A 39 -7.50 -6.41 -1.70
C ALA A 39 -8.52 -7.44 -1.19
N PHE A 40 -8.22 -8.73 -1.37
CA PHE A 40 -9.09 -9.80 -0.86
C PHE A 40 -9.11 -9.84 0.67
N THR A 41 -7.96 -9.66 1.34
CA THR A 41 -7.92 -9.57 2.80
C THR A 41 -8.65 -8.34 3.32
N LEU A 42 -8.55 -7.19 2.65
CA LEU A 42 -9.35 -5.99 2.96
C LEU A 42 -10.86 -6.26 2.83
N TRP A 43 -11.30 -6.92 1.75
CA TRP A 43 -12.70 -7.26 1.56
C TRP A 43 -13.22 -8.20 2.66
N LEU A 44 -12.46 -9.26 2.97
CA LEU A 44 -12.82 -10.25 3.96
C LEU A 44 -12.82 -9.68 5.39
N THR A 45 -11.83 -8.87 5.73
CA THR A 45 -11.73 -8.23 7.06
C THR A 45 -12.71 -7.08 7.19
N GLY A 46 -12.95 -6.30 6.13
CA GLY A 46 -13.99 -5.30 5.98
C GLY A 46 -15.36 -5.81 6.45
N TRP A 47 -15.75 -6.97 5.95
CA TRP A 47 -17.01 -7.63 6.34
C TRP A 47 -17.00 -8.16 7.79
N ARG A 48 -15.82 -8.41 8.37
CA ARG A 48 -15.62 -8.99 9.70
C ARG A 48 -15.21 -7.99 10.79
N LEU A 49 -15.14 -6.69 10.50
CA LEU A 49 -14.79 -5.62 11.46
C LEU A 49 -15.68 -5.60 12.72
N ARG A 50 -16.85 -6.26 12.67
CA ARG A 50 -17.77 -6.41 13.82
C ARG A 50 -17.18 -7.26 14.96
N CYS A 51 -16.12 -8.05 14.72
CA CYS A 51 -15.58 -8.98 15.70
C CYS A 51 -14.04 -8.87 15.84
N ARG A 52 -13.60 -8.24 16.95
CA ARG A 52 -12.27 -8.33 17.59
C ARG A 52 -11.16 -7.43 16.99
N GLY A 53 -10.33 -6.87 17.90
CA GLY A 53 -9.20 -5.99 17.58
C GLY A 53 -8.17 -6.56 16.60
N LEU A 54 -8.06 -7.90 16.51
CA LEU A 54 -7.22 -8.58 15.53
C LEU A 54 -7.69 -8.33 14.08
N ALA A 55 -9.00 -8.21 13.83
CA ALA A 55 -9.53 -7.90 12.50
C ALA A 55 -9.17 -6.48 12.05
N ILE A 56 -9.19 -5.51 12.98
CA ILE A 56 -8.77 -4.12 12.73
C ILE A 56 -7.27 -4.07 12.43
N PHE A 57 -6.46 -4.85 13.16
CA PHE A 57 -5.03 -4.98 12.91
C PHE A 57 -4.72 -5.54 11.51
N ILE A 58 -5.35 -6.66 11.11
CA ILE A 58 -5.15 -7.25 9.78
C ILE A 58 -5.66 -6.30 8.69
N PHE A 59 -6.79 -5.63 8.90
CA PHE A 59 -7.33 -4.66 7.95
C PHE A 59 -6.37 -3.48 7.72
N SER A 60 -5.79 -2.94 8.79
CA SER A 60 -4.82 -1.82 8.71
C SER A 60 -3.54 -2.23 7.98
N LEU A 61 -3.01 -3.42 8.26
CA LEU A 61 -1.82 -3.96 7.60
C LEU A 61 -2.08 -4.17 6.10
N ALA A 62 -3.14 -4.89 5.75
CA ALA A 62 -3.53 -5.13 4.36
C ALA A 62 -3.79 -3.83 3.58
N SER A 63 -4.36 -2.81 4.24
CA SER A 63 -4.55 -1.48 3.64
C SER A 63 -3.22 -0.83 3.33
N SER A 64 -2.27 -0.86 4.26
CA SER A 64 -0.95 -0.25 4.06
C SER A 64 -0.17 -0.95 2.94
N ASP A 65 -0.19 -2.28 2.90
CA ASP A 65 0.49 -3.07 1.87
C ASP A 65 -0.10 -2.85 0.48
N PHE A 66 -1.43 -2.80 0.36
CA PHE A 66 -2.10 -2.49 -0.90
C PHE A 66 -1.70 -1.11 -1.43
N LEU A 67 -1.66 -0.09 -0.56
CA LEU A 67 -1.31 1.27 -0.93
C LEU A 67 0.16 1.42 -1.31
N PHE A 68 1.05 0.73 -0.59
CA PHE A 68 2.47 0.69 -0.91
C PHE A 68 2.70 0.11 -2.30
N LEU A 69 2.07 -1.04 -2.62
CA LEU A 69 2.18 -1.67 -3.93
C LEU A 69 1.57 -0.80 -5.04
N ALA A 70 0.42 -0.16 -4.79
CA ALA A 70 -0.22 0.74 -5.75
C ALA A 70 0.65 1.98 -6.05
N ASN A 71 1.21 2.61 -5.02
CA ASN A 71 2.10 3.75 -5.18
C ASN A 71 3.42 3.36 -5.86
N SER A 72 3.92 2.14 -5.60
CA SER A 72 5.10 1.59 -6.27
C SER A 72 4.89 1.44 -7.78
N ILE A 73 3.73 0.93 -8.22
CA ILE A 73 3.41 0.83 -9.66
C ILE A 73 3.38 2.21 -10.31
N LEU A 74 2.76 3.20 -9.67
CA LEU A 74 2.72 4.58 -10.19
C LEU A 74 4.12 5.19 -10.29
N GLN A 75 4.97 4.95 -9.29
CA GLN A 75 6.38 5.37 -9.30
C GLN A 75 7.13 4.75 -10.49
N ILE A 76 7.02 3.43 -10.69
CA ILE A 76 7.66 2.73 -11.82
C ILE A 76 7.20 3.31 -13.15
N TRP A 77 5.90 3.56 -13.30
CA TRP A 77 5.34 4.16 -14.50
C TRP A 77 5.88 5.58 -14.73
N SER A 78 5.95 6.40 -13.66
CA SER A 78 6.42 7.79 -13.73
C SER A 78 7.91 7.88 -14.11
N VAL A 79 8.73 6.96 -13.62
CA VAL A 79 10.15 6.86 -13.96
C VAL A 79 10.31 6.43 -15.41
N ALA A 80 9.50 5.47 -15.87
CA ALA A 80 9.51 5.03 -17.27
C ALA A 80 9.17 6.17 -18.26
N HIS A 81 8.45 7.20 -17.82
CA HIS A 81 8.10 8.38 -18.62
C HIS A 81 8.96 9.63 -18.30
N GLY A 82 10.12 9.45 -17.66
CA GLY A 82 11.09 10.52 -17.46
C GLY A 82 10.66 11.59 -16.45
N HIS A 83 9.92 11.21 -15.40
CA HIS A 83 9.40 12.09 -14.34
C HIS A 83 8.45 13.21 -14.81
N GLN A 84 8.12 13.25 -16.09
CA GLN A 84 7.05 14.09 -16.61
C GLN A 84 5.74 13.38 -16.27
N TRP A 85 4.85 14.03 -15.51
CA TRP A 85 3.51 13.52 -15.21
C TRP A 85 2.64 13.61 -16.48
N VAL A 86 2.87 12.66 -17.40
CA VAL A 86 2.07 12.48 -18.63
C VAL A 86 0.89 11.53 -18.41
N LEU A 87 0.73 10.99 -17.19
CA LEU A 87 -0.46 10.20 -16.83
C LEU A 87 -1.66 11.15 -16.81
N ASP A 88 -2.57 10.90 -17.74
CA ASP A 88 -3.86 11.54 -17.93
C ASP A 88 -4.57 11.89 -16.60
N THR A 89 -5.44 12.91 -16.61
CA THR A 89 -6.25 13.40 -15.47
C THR A 89 -6.76 12.33 -14.48
N PRO A 90 -7.27 11.14 -14.90
CA PRO A 90 -7.69 10.07 -13.99
C PRO A 90 -6.59 9.57 -13.03
N LEU A 91 -5.35 9.50 -13.48
CA LEU A 91 -4.25 8.95 -12.69
C LEU A 91 -3.74 9.94 -11.65
N CYS A 92 -3.82 11.24 -11.94
CA CYS A 92 -3.64 12.30 -10.94
C CYS A 92 -4.69 12.20 -9.81
N ARG A 93 -5.97 12.02 -10.16
CA ARG A 93 -7.03 11.79 -9.15
C ARG A 93 -6.81 10.49 -8.37
N PHE A 94 -6.38 9.43 -9.05
CA PHE A 94 -6.08 8.16 -8.41
C PHE A 94 -4.93 8.28 -7.41
N HIS A 95 -3.86 9.01 -7.76
CA HIS A 95 -2.76 9.29 -6.85
C HIS A 95 -3.22 10.06 -5.60
N GLN A 96 -4.05 11.08 -5.79
CA GLN A 96 -4.63 11.83 -4.67
C GLN A 96 -5.54 10.95 -3.79
N TYR A 97 -6.27 10.01 -4.41
CA TYR A 97 -7.06 9.02 -3.69
C TYR A 97 -6.19 8.05 -2.87
N LEU A 98 -5.08 7.57 -3.44
CA LEU A 98 -4.11 6.73 -2.72
C LEU A 98 -3.49 7.47 -1.53
N TYR A 99 -3.15 8.75 -1.68
CA TYR A 99 -2.69 9.57 -0.56
C TYR A 99 -3.73 9.66 0.56
N GLY A 100 -5.00 9.90 0.20
CA GLY A 100 -6.11 9.91 1.16
C GLY A 100 -6.23 8.58 1.89
N LEU A 101 -6.21 7.46 1.15
CA LEU A 101 -6.23 6.13 1.75
C LEU A 101 -5.01 5.86 2.64
N GLY A 102 -3.83 6.37 2.28
CA GLY A 102 -2.61 6.27 3.10
C GLY A 102 -2.72 6.99 4.44
N TYR A 103 -3.36 8.16 4.42
CA TYR A 103 -3.70 8.88 5.64
C TYR A 103 -4.66 8.06 6.53
N TYR A 104 -5.73 7.51 5.94
CA TYR A 104 -6.67 6.67 6.67
C TYR A 104 -6.02 5.37 7.20
N SER A 105 -5.15 4.72 6.43
CA SER A 105 -4.44 3.52 6.90
C SER A 105 -3.56 3.82 8.12
N GLY A 106 -2.95 5.00 8.17
CA GLY A 106 -2.22 5.49 9.35
C GLY A 106 -3.12 5.67 10.57
N LEU A 107 -4.31 6.24 10.39
CA LEU A 107 -5.31 6.36 11.46
C LEU A 107 -5.76 4.98 11.97
N PHE A 108 -5.98 4.01 11.08
CA PHE A 108 -6.30 2.65 11.46
C PHE A 108 -5.15 1.95 12.20
N LEU A 109 -3.91 2.22 11.80
CA LEU A 109 -2.72 1.65 12.45
C LEU A 109 -2.55 2.20 13.87
N LEU A 110 -2.75 3.52 14.05
CA LEU A 110 -2.80 4.14 15.36
C LEU A 110 -3.92 3.56 16.21
N ALA A 111 -5.13 3.41 15.67
CA ALA A 111 -6.25 2.78 16.37
C ALA A 111 -5.92 1.33 16.78
N ALA A 112 -5.29 0.55 15.90
CA ALA A 112 -4.86 -0.81 16.20
C ALA A 112 -3.83 -0.84 17.34
N ILE A 113 -2.82 0.04 17.32
CA ILE A 113 -1.84 0.18 18.40
C ILE A 113 -2.53 0.57 19.71
N SER A 114 -3.46 1.53 19.68
CA SER A 114 -4.22 1.93 20.87
C SER A 114 -5.01 0.76 21.44
N VAL A 115 -5.67 -0.02 20.59
CA VAL A 115 -6.44 -1.20 21.01
C VAL A 115 -5.53 -2.29 21.58
N ASP A 116 -4.38 -2.55 20.96
CA ASP A 116 -3.37 -3.51 21.47
C ASP A 116 -2.88 -3.10 22.87
N ARG A 117 -2.53 -1.82 23.06
CA ARG A 117 -2.14 -1.29 24.37
C ARG A 117 -3.27 -1.36 25.39
N CYS A 118 -4.50 -1.04 24.99
CA CYS A 118 -5.67 -1.18 25.85
C CYS A 118 -5.91 -2.63 26.25
N LEU A 119 -5.74 -3.59 25.33
CA LEU A 119 -5.85 -5.03 25.61
C LEU A 119 -4.75 -5.51 26.57
N LEU A 120 -3.51 -5.09 26.36
CA LEU A 120 -2.38 -5.42 27.23
C LEU A 120 -2.56 -4.86 28.65
N VAL A 121 -3.16 -3.67 28.79
CA VAL A 121 -3.49 -3.08 30.10
C VAL A 121 -4.73 -3.75 30.72
N ALA A 122 -5.73 -4.07 29.91
CA ALA A 122 -6.95 -4.72 30.37
C ALA A 122 -6.73 -6.18 30.79
N ALA A 123 -5.82 -6.93 30.14
CA ALA A 123 -5.53 -8.32 30.46
C ALA A 123 -5.12 -8.59 31.93
N PRO A 124 -4.17 -7.84 32.54
CA PRO A 124 -3.85 -8.00 33.97
C PRO A 124 -4.99 -7.54 34.87
N ILE A 125 -5.77 -6.52 34.48
CA ILE A 125 -6.95 -6.06 35.24
C ILE A 125 -8.03 -7.15 35.21
N TRP A 126 -8.31 -7.74 34.06
CA TRP A 126 -9.27 -8.81 33.88
C TRP A 126 -8.87 -10.06 34.67
N TYR A 127 -7.57 -10.39 34.70
CA TYR A 127 -7.04 -11.46 35.54
C TYR A 127 -7.14 -11.14 37.05
N ARG A 128 -6.87 -9.90 37.48
CA ARG A 128 -7.03 -9.47 38.88
C ARG A 128 -8.51 -9.45 39.32
N CYS A 129 -9.43 -8.97 38.48
CA CYS A 129 -10.86 -8.93 38.77
C CYS A 129 -11.52 -10.32 38.71
N ARG A 130 -10.96 -11.27 37.95
CA ARG A 130 -11.41 -12.67 37.94
C ARG A 130 -10.78 -13.55 39.02
N ARG A 131 -9.77 -13.07 39.75
CA ARG A 131 -9.28 -13.78 40.92
C ARG A 131 -10.34 -13.58 42.03
N PRO A 132 -11.10 -14.61 42.42
CA PRO A 132 -11.97 -14.47 43.58
C PRO A 132 -11.06 -14.17 44.76
N SER A 133 -11.34 -13.07 45.46
CA SER A 133 -10.77 -12.82 46.77
C SER A 133 -11.17 -14.02 47.64
N ARG A 134 -10.30 -15.03 47.75
CA ARG A 134 -10.43 -15.99 48.84
C ARG A 134 -10.08 -15.19 50.09
N LEU A 135 -11.13 -14.66 50.73
CA LEU A 135 -11.08 -14.15 52.09
C LEU A 135 -10.48 -15.24 52.99
N PRO A 136 -9.46 -14.94 53.80
CA PRO A 136 -9.39 -15.44 55.17
C PRO A 136 -10.36 -14.65 56.08
#